data_AF-A0A292Z416-F1
#
_entry.id   AF-A0A292Z416-F1
#
_cell.length_a   1.000
_cell.length_b   1.000
_cell.length_c   1.000
_cell.angle_alpha   90.00
_cell.angle_beta   90.00
_cell.angle_gamma   90.00
#
_symmetry.space_group_name_H-M   'P 1'
#
loop_
_entity.id
_entity.type
_entity.pdbx_description
1 polymer ?
#
loop_
_entity_poly.entity_id
_entity_poly.type
_entity_poly.pdbx_seq_one_letter_code
_entity_poly.pdbx_strand_id
1 'polypeptide(L)'
;MLDVGPSSSFEVDAHLATFVDRLAGDAAAGPADAARRRIHTSITAGTVPPGLRRLAEALASAAGDGPPRPRHPAEDVDTVADALRGNTLVVLDEFDVDAVVTALGALVRDGRRVAVTAADRAELTRLRDALTPAIVRSCVDALPAMSPAEQRELRRLLATATPERRARRGTQLPPAGSFPTVAEVADLCARAAGTIGGADGLLADVLSGMDPDRRAAVTDDARRVEAGLAALGPRVPGLWTWTLLSNLVHNTHAGVFDHLVDQVGQALAADERSRAFPPVTVQGSLGSAGVDALRRYVEFLGSGGRNRAYFRSQAQRDVQQVLRQIVVGGHPAESADDIHAALAHIELAERLLAIDASCRQAGVPAPRSAADLTELAAALSGIADAARAVGALRHDVLFIHHNSPVAVPDLDSAQHVAAMILEYDAHGSADEAAHRLDAAAHQVGLLTPATRTAPEHTRAVEALRAHDPDAYAAALDEIAAARCLSDQENRCAELLDRLRRNTPRVAEAWEAASAEHSSAYGLAWFVEADRLMSSLPGEDTVDVVLLLGAADLGVDRLLLTAVAPRLAAVVGPGVRQADGPTLLGVMQRASALVIAGRVEQSGPSAQVVHLSAATRARQSAGSARQDPA
;
A
#
# COMPACT_ATOMS: atom_id res chain seq x y z
N MET A 1 -54.73 -19.19 6.00
CA MET A 1 -53.82 -19.67 4.94
C MET A 1 -52.86 -18.54 4.63
N LEU A 2 -51.58 -18.69 4.96
CA LEU A 2 -50.52 -17.71 4.67
C LEU A 2 -49.64 -18.32 3.60
N ASP A 3 -49.75 -17.78 2.38
CA ASP A 3 -48.92 -18.14 1.25
C ASP A 3 -47.80 -17.08 1.16
N VAL A 4 -46.56 -17.49 1.40
CA VAL A 4 -45.38 -16.62 1.32
C VAL A 4 -44.31 -17.38 0.54
N GLY A 5 -44.35 -17.23 -0.79
CA GLY A 5 -43.30 -17.68 -1.71
C GLY A 5 -42.19 -16.63 -1.85
N PRO A 6 -41.01 -17.01 -2.38
CA PRO A 6 -39.85 -16.13 -2.43
C PRO A 6 -39.99 -15.17 -3.61
N SER A 7 -40.04 -13.87 -3.33
CA SER A 7 -40.03 -12.84 -4.36
C SER A 7 -39.16 -11.66 -3.90
N SER A 8 -38.94 -10.67 -4.76
CA SER A 8 -37.89 -9.63 -4.66
C SER A 8 -37.78 -8.95 -3.28
N SER A 9 -36.63 -8.35 -2.94
CA SER A 9 -36.40 -7.73 -1.62
C SER A 9 -37.49 -6.73 -1.21
N PHE A 10 -38.07 -6.00 -2.16
CA PHE A 10 -39.19 -5.09 -1.94
C PHE A 10 -40.51 -5.79 -1.60
N GLU A 11 -40.78 -6.98 -2.14
CA GLU A 11 -41.95 -7.78 -1.81
C GLU A 11 -41.79 -8.42 -0.42
N VAL A 12 -40.60 -8.89 -0.07
CA VAL A 12 -40.30 -9.43 1.28
C VAL A 12 -40.55 -8.38 2.37
N ASP A 13 -40.14 -7.13 2.14
CA ASP A 13 -40.33 -6.05 3.11
C ASP A 13 -41.80 -5.67 3.29
N ALA A 14 -42.60 -5.67 2.20
CA ALA A 14 -44.05 -5.45 2.25
C ALA A 14 -44.80 -6.59 2.97
N HIS A 15 -44.38 -7.84 2.75
CA HIS A 15 -44.93 -8.99 3.49
C HIS A 15 -44.59 -8.94 4.97
N LEU A 16 -43.38 -8.49 5.32
CA LEU A 16 -42.96 -8.35 6.71
C LEU A 16 -43.71 -7.21 7.42
N ALA A 17 -43.89 -6.07 6.76
CA ALA A 17 -44.72 -4.98 7.27
C ALA A 17 -46.16 -5.45 7.60
N THR A 18 -46.78 -6.22 6.68
CA THR A 18 -48.10 -6.82 6.89
C THR A 18 -48.10 -7.83 8.04
N PHE A 19 -47.03 -8.61 8.19
CA PHE A 19 -46.87 -9.54 9.30
C PHE A 19 -46.80 -8.81 10.65
N VAL A 20 -46.07 -7.69 10.72
CA VAL A 20 -45.97 -6.84 11.92
C VAL A 20 -47.33 -6.25 12.29
N ASP A 21 -48.12 -5.78 11.31
CA ASP A 21 -49.48 -5.27 11.56
C ASP A 21 -50.40 -6.37 12.15
N ARG A 22 -50.29 -7.61 11.66
CA ARG A 22 -51.05 -8.75 12.21
C ARG A 22 -50.64 -9.12 13.64
N LEU A 23 -49.35 -8.99 13.98
CA LEU A 23 -48.87 -9.23 15.34
C LEU A 23 -49.38 -8.15 16.31
N ALA A 24 -49.40 -6.89 15.87
CA ALA A 24 -49.90 -5.78 16.68
C ALA A 24 -51.44 -5.82 16.90
N GLY A 25 -52.17 -6.48 15.99
CA GLY A 25 -53.64 -6.56 16.03
C GLY A 25 -54.32 -5.20 15.81
N ASP A 26 -55.53 -5.04 16.33
CA ASP A 26 -56.34 -3.81 16.19
C ASP A 26 -55.96 -2.71 17.20
N ALA A 27 -54.79 -2.82 17.84
CA ALA A 27 -54.36 -1.86 18.86
C ALA A 27 -54.10 -0.48 18.23
N ALA A 28 -55.08 0.43 18.33
CA ALA A 28 -54.99 1.78 17.77
C ALA A 28 -54.12 2.75 18.60
N ALA A 29 -53.81 2.39 19.85
CA ALA A 29 -52.95 3.16 20.75
C ALA A 29 -52.31 2.24 21.80
N GLY A 30 -51.08 2.54 22.22
CA GLY A 30 -50.37 1.83 23.28
C GLY A 30 -49.00 1.28 22.88
N PRO A 31 -48.37 0.47 23.74
CA PRO A 31 -47.01 -0.05 23.55
C PRO A 31 -46.82 -0.85 22.26
N ALA A 32 -47.80 -1.68 21.89
CA ALA A 32 -47.75 -2.49 20.67
C ALA A 32 -47.79 -1.62 19.39
N ASP A 33 -48.63 -0.57 19.36
CA ASP A 33 -48.67 0.37 18.23
C ASP A 33 -47.40 1.21 18.12
N ALA A 34 -46.80 1.61 19.26
CA ALA A 34 -45.52 2.29 19.27
C ALA A 34 -44.39 1.42 18.68
N ALA A 35 -44.32 0.15 19.11
CA ALA A 35 -43.39 -0.83 18.54
C ALA A 35 -43.63 -1.02 17.03
N ARG A 36 -44.88 -1.22 16.62
CA ARG A 36 -45.29 -1.37 15.22
C ARG A 36 -44.82 -0.20 14.35
N ARG A 37 -45.09 1.05 14.77
CA ARG A 37 -44.65 2.27 14.06
C ARG A 37 -43.13 2.35 13.94
N ARG A 38 -42.41 2.02 15.01
CA ARG A 38 -40.95 2.04 15.02
C ARG A 38 -40.37 0.99 14.07
N ILE A 39 -40.89 -0.23 14.09
CA ILE A 39 -40.49 -1.32 13.19
C ILE A 39 -40.76 -0.95 11.74
N HIS A 40 -41.95 -0.42 11.42
CA HIS A 40 -42.27 0.08 10.07
C HIS A 40 -41.29 1.14 9.59
N THR A 41 -40.89 2.05 10.48
CA THR A 41 -39.89 3.08 10.16
C THR A 41 -38.55 2.45 9.79
N SER A 42 -38.10 1.45 10.56
CA SER A 42 -36.86 0.70 10.27
C SER A 42 -36.95 -0.08 8.95
N ILE A 43 -38.06 -0.78 8.69
CA ILE A 43 -38.28 -1.50 7.41
C ILE A 43 -38.21 -0.51 6.23
N THR A 44 -38.89 0.64 6.34
CA THR A 44 -38.89 1.67 5.29
C THR A 44 -37.50 2.27 5.06
N ALA A 45 -36.68 2.36 6.11
CA ALA A 45 -35.29 2.79 6.04
C ALA A 45 -34.34 1.71 5.49
N GLY A 46 -34.85 0.52 5.12
CA GLY A 46 -34.06 -0.60 4.61
C GLY A 46 -33.38 -1.44 5.69
N THR A 47 -33.71 -1.22 6.97
CA THR A 47 -33.11 -1.95 8.09
C THR A 47 -34.16 -2.82 8.78
N VAL A 48 -34.21 -4.08 8.37
CA VAL A 48 -35.19 -5.05 8.89
C VAL A 48 -34.62 -5.78 10.12
N PRO A 49 -35.29 -5.72 11.29
CA PRO A 49 -34.82 -6.38 12.51
C PRO A 49 -34.66 -7.90 12.31
N PRO A 50 -33.49 -8.48 12.65
CA PRO A 50 -33.18 -9.87 12.33
C PRO A 50 -34.08 -10.88 13.04
N GLY A 51 -34.48 -10.61 14.29
CA GLY A 51 -35.35 -11.52 15.05
C GLY A 51 -36.75 -11.63 14.45
N LEU A 52 -37.34 -10.52 13.98
CA LEU A 52 -38.62 -10.51 13.27
C LEU A 52 -38.56 -11.28 11.96
N ARG A 53 -37.51 -11.08 11.17
CA ARG A 53 -37.32 -11.82 9.92
C ARG A 53 -37.25 -13.32 10.18
N ARG A 54 -36.47 -13.74 11.18
CA ARG A 54 -36.32 -15.14 11.58
C ARG A 54 -37.63 -15.75 12.08
N LEU A 55 -38.43 -15.00 12.84
CA LEU A 55 -39.76 -15.44 13.27
C LEU A 55 -40.69 -15.67 12.06
N ALA A 56 -40.72 -14.73 11.12
CA ALA A 56 -41.53 -14.85 9.90
C ALA A 56 -41.10 -16.04 9.04
N GLU A 57 -39.77 -16.22 8.83
CA GLU A 57 -39.19 -17.38 8.13
C GLU A 57 -39.56 -18.71 8.81
N ALA A 58 -39.45 -18.79 10.14
CA ALA A 58 -39.77 -19.99 10.90
C ALA A 58 -41.27 -20.36 10.79
N LEU A 59 -42.15 -19.36 10.82
CA LEU A 59 -43.59 -19.57 10.65
C LEU A 59 -43.97 -19.94 9.21
N ALA A 60 -43.30 -19.39 8.20
CA ALA A 60 -43.51 -19.75 6.80
C ALA A 60 -43.05 -21.19 6.53
N SER A 61 -41.90 -21.59 7.08
CA SER A 61 -41.38 -22.97 6.98
C SER A 61 -42.29 -24.00 7.68
N ALA A 62 -42.98 -23.59 8.75
CA ALA A 62 -43.92 -24.42 9.48
C ALA A 62 -45.32 -24.54 8.83
N ALA A 63 -45.57 -23.91 7.68
CA ALA A 63 -46.90 -23.86 7.05
C ALA A 63 -47.34 -25.17 6.34
N GLY A 64 -46.55 -26.24 6.41
CA GLY A 64 -46.92 -27.58 5.90
C GLY A 64 -47.85 -28.37 6.85
N ASP A 65 -48.60 -29.32 6.31
CA ASP A 65 -49.70 -30.05 7.01
C ASP A 65 -49.26 -30.71 8.34
N GLY A 66 -49.71 -30.09 9.44
CA GLY A 66 -49.63 -30.59 10.82
C GLY A 66 -48.86 -29.65 11.77
N PRO A 67 -49.28 -29.47 13.04
CA PRO A 67 -48.51 -28.67 13.99
C PRO A 67 -47.12 -29.31 14.16
N PRO A 68 -46.03 -28.60 13.84
CA PRO A 68 -44.70 -29.14 14.06
C PRO A 68 -44.49 -29.38 15.54
N ARG A 69 -43.95 -30.55 15.90
CA ARG A 69 -43.66 -30.87 17.30
C ARG A 69 -42.49 -29.99 17.78
N PRO A 70 -42.57 -29.42 18.99
CA PRO A 70 -41.45 -28.70 19.58
C PRO A 70 -40.21 -29.59 19.61
N ARG A 71 -39.05 -28.98 19.33
CA ARG A 71 -37.76 -29.69 19.41
C ARG A 71 -37.38 -29.76 20.88
N HIS A 72 -37.29 -30.96 21.43
CA HIS A 72 -36.76 -31.18 22.78
C HIS A 72 -35.27 -31.54 22.67
N PRO A 73 -34.36 -30.82 23.34
CA PRO A 73 -32.98 -31.27 23.50
C PRO A 73 -32.91 -32.47 24.46
N ALA A 74 -31.78 -33.19 24.44
CA ALA A 74 -31.43 -34.12 25.51
C ALA A 74 -31.36 -33.36 26.85
N GLU A 75 -31.71 -34.02 27.95
CA GLU A 75 -32.05 -33.49 29.29
C GLU A 75 -30.93 -32.73 30.05
N ASP A 76 -30.15 -31.86 29.41
CA ASP A 76 -29.13 -31.05 30.08
C ASP A 76 -29.49 -29.55 30.13
N VAL A 77 -29.75 -29.10 31.35
CA VAL A 77 -30.00 -27.70 31.76
C VAL A 77 -28.73 -26.84 31.59
N ASP A 78 -27.57 -27.47 31.37
CA ASP A 78 -26.27 -26.80 31.47
C ASP A 78 -25.93 -25.80 30.37
N THR A 79 -26.62 -25.77 29.21
CA THR A 79 -26.31 -24.71 28.25
C THR A 79 -27.53 -24.10 27.55
N VAL A 80 -28.39 -23.44 28.34
CA VAL A 80 -29.31 -22.40 27.82
C VAL A 80 -28.58 -21.41 26.90
N ALA A 81 -27.31 -21.08 27.22
CA ALA A 81 -26.45 -20.28 26.37
C ALA A 81 -26.16 -20.94 25.00
N ASP A 82 -25.87 -22.25 24.94
CA ASP A 82 -25.64 -22.98 23.67
C ASP A 82 -26.92 -23.13 22.86
N ALA A 83 -28.02 -23.42 23.54
CA ALA A 83 -29.33 -23.48 22.91
C ALA A 83 -29.64 -22.15 22.20
N LEU A 84 -29.42 -21.02 22.88
CA LEU A 84 -29.59 -19.70 22.30
C LEU A 84 -28.51 -19.37 21.25
N ARG A 85 -27.29 -19.93 21.29
CA ARG A 85 -26.31 -19.76 20.20
C ARG A 85 -26.88 -20.28 18.87
N GLY A 86 -27.49 -21.46 18.89
CA GLY A 86 -27.99 -22.16 17.69
C GLY A 86 -29.45 -21.86 17.31
N ASN A 87 -30.27 -21.33 18.21
CA ASN A 87 -31.71 -21.15 17.99
C ASN A 87 -32.16 -19.70 18.23
N THR A 88 -33.07 -19.22 17.38
CA THR A 88 -33.68 -17.88 17.47
C THR A 88 -34.79 -17.83 18.52
N LEU A 89 -35.61 -18.89 18.62
CA LEU A 89 -36.75 -18.97 19.52
C LEU A 89 -36.56 -20.15 20.47
N VAL A 90 -36.60 -19.87 21.76
CA VAL A 90 -36.45 -20.88 22.82
C VAL A 90 -37.57 -20.69 23.85
N VAL A 91 -38.15 -21.78 24.32
CA VAL A 91 -39.10 -21.80 25.44
C VAL A 91 -38.40 -22.51 26.61
N LEU A 92 -38.34 -21.84 27.74
CA LEU A 92 -37.85 -22.36 29.01
C LEU A 92 -39.08 -22.77 29.83
N ASP A 93 -39.42 -24.05 29.80
CA ASP A 93 -40.64 -24.61 30.38
C ASP A 93 -40.37 -25.17 31.78
N GLU A 94 -41.29 -24.94 32.72
CA GLU A 94 -41.11 -25.27 34.15
C GLU A 94 -39.85 -24.67 34.81
N PHE A 95 -39.47 -23.45 34.42
CA PHE A 95 -38.34 -22.72 35.01
C PHE A 95 -38.80 -21.88 36.22
N ASP A 96 -38.33 -22.25 37.42
CA ASP A 96 -38.48 -21.42 38.61
C ASP A 96 -37.49 -20.23 38.63
N VAL A 97 -37.57 -19.38 39.66
CA VAL A 97 -36.73 -18.18 39.75
C VAL A 97 -35.24 -18.53 39.77
N ASP A 98 -34.85 -19.60 40.48
CA ASP A 98 -33.43 -20.00 40.61
C ASP A 98 -32.87 -20.56 39.29
N ALA A 99 -33.67 -21.33 38.55
CA ALA A 99 -33.34 -21.79 37.21
C ALA A 99 -33.17 -20.60 36.24
N VAL A 100 -34.02 -19.57 36.35
CA VAL A 100 -33.89 -18.34 35.54
C VAL A 100 -32.64 -17.55 35.91
N VAL A 101 -32.30 -17.42 37.20
CA VAL A 101 -31.04 -16.78 37.64
C VAL A 101 -29.83 -17.53 37.08
N THR A 102 -29.87 -18.87 37.08
CA THR A 102 -28.81 -19.72 36.54
C THR A 102 -28.65 -19.53 35.03
N ALA A 103 -29.76 -19.53 34.28
CA ALA A 103 -29.78 -19.26 32.85
C ALA A 103 -29.25 -17.85 32.51
N LEU A 104 -29.68 -16.83 33.25
CA LEU A 104 -29.19 -15.46 33.08
C LEU A 104 -27.69 -15.36 33.35
N GLY A 105 -27.21 -16.00 34.41
CA GLY A 105 -25.78 -16.08 34.73
C GLY A 105 -24.96 -16.73 33.62
N ALA A 106 -25.47 -17.82 33.01
CA ALA A 106 -24.83 -18.47 31.88
C ALA A 106 -24.75 -17.55 30.65
N LEU A 107 -25.83 -16.81 30.35
CA LEU A 107 -25.87 -15.86 29.22
C LEU A 107 -24.90 -14.67 29.42
N VAL A 108 -24.86 -14.11 30.63
CA VAL A 108 -23.93 -13.02 30.96
C VAL A 108 -22.48 -13.52 30.87
N ARG A 109 -22.21 -14.75 31.33
CA ARG A 109 -20.88 -15.38 31.21
C ARG A 109 -20.48 -15.67 29.76
N ASP A 110 -21.45 -16.00 28.89
CA ASP A 110 -21.26 -16.11 27.42
C ASP A 110 -21.05 -14.73 26.75
N GLY A 111 -21.08 -13.64 27.52
CA GLY A 111 -20.92 -12.30 26.99
C GLY A 111 -22.17 -11.76 26.28
N ARG A 112 -23.36 -12.25 26.59
CA ARG A 112 -24.61 -11.75 25.99
C ARG A 112 -25.08 -10.46 26.66
N ARG A 113 -25.65 -9.57 25.84
CA ARG A 113 -26.43 -8.41 26.28
C ARG A 113 -27.89 -8.85 26.34
N VAL A 114 -28.38 -9.11 27.54
CA VAL A 114 -29.72 -9.70 27.77
C VAL A 114 -30.68 -8.61 28.23
N ALA A 115 -31.79 -8.44 27.52
CA ALA A 115 -32.93 -7.66 28.01
C ALA A 115 -33.87 -8.61 28.77
N VAL A 116 -33.93 -8.45 30.09
CA VAL A 116 -34.82 -9.21 30.97
C VAL A 116 -36.10 -8.43 31.12
N THR A 117 -37.21 -9.02 30.68
CA THR A 117 -38.48 -8.30 30.56
C THR A 117 -39.67 -9.15 31.01
N ALA A 118 -40.69 -8.50 31.54
CA ALA A 118 -41.94 -9.11 31.98
C ALA A 118 -43.08 -8.10 31.80
N ALA A 119 -44.32 -8.59 31.70
CA ALA A 119 -45.49 -7.72 31.75
C ALA A 119 -45.76 -7.22 33.18
N ASP A 120 -45.56 -8.08 34.18
CA ASP A 120 -45.71 -7.73 35.60
C ASP A 120 -44.38 -7.24 36.19
N ARG A 121 -44.39 -6.03 36.76
CA ARG A 121 -43.23 -5.46 37.45
C ARG A 121 -42.82 -6.32 38.66
N ALA A 122 -43.76 -6.96 39.34
CA ALA A 122 -43.45 -7.79 40.51
C ALA A 122 -42.62 -9.03 40.15
N GLU A 123 -42.77 -9.59 38.94
CA GLU A 123 -41.90 -10.67 38.43
C GLU A 123 -40.45 -10.21 38.25
N LEU A 124 -40.25 -9.03 37.65
CA LEU A 124 -38.92 -8.46 37.48
C LEU A 124 -38.25 -8.16 38.83
N THR A 125 -39.00 -7.64 39.80
CA THR A 125 -38.49 -7.40 41.16
C THR A 125 -38.11 -8.70 41.85
N ARG A 126 -38.98 -9.73 41.81
CA ARG A 126 -38.68 -11.06 42.39
C ARG A 126 -37.40 -11.66 41.82
N LEU A 127 -37.22 -11.60 40.50
CA LEU A 127 -35.98 -12.11 39.88
C LEU A 127 -34.76 -11.27 40.27
N ARG A 128 -34.91 -9.94 40.34
CA ARG A 128 -33.82 -9.02 40.71
C ARG A 128 -33.34 -9.25 42.15
N ASP A 129 -34.25 -9.56 43.07
CA ASP A 129 -33.94 -9.85 44.47
C ASP A 129 -33.25 -11.21 44.66
N ALA A 130 -33.45 -12.15 43.72
CA ALA A 130 -32.82 -13.47 43.73
C ALA A 130 -31.43 -13.52 43.03
N LEU A 131 -30.95 -12.41 42.46
CA LEU A 131 -29.69 -12.40 41.72
C LEU A 131 -28.46 -12.62 42.60
N THR A 132 -27.52 -13.43 42.11
CA THR A 132 -26.21 -13.59 42.76
C THR A 132 -25.37 -12.30 42.66
N PRO A 133 -24.44 -12.03 43.60
CA PRO A 133 -23.57 -10.85 43.55
C PRO A 133 -22.77 -10.71 42.24
N ALA A 134 -22.42 -11.83 41.61
CA ALA A 134 -21.73 -11.83 40.32
C ALA A 134 -22.61 -11.25 39.20
N ILE A 135 -23.88 -11.63 39.13
CA ILE A 135 -24.82 -11.15 38.12
C ILE A 135 -25.21 -9.70 38.40
N VAL A 136 -25.41 -9.33 39.67
CA VAL A 136 -25.74 -7.95 40.09
C VAL A 136 -24.71 -6.94 39.58
N ARG A 137 -23.42 -7.28 39.55
CA ARG A 137 -22.36 -6.41 39.00
C ARG A 137 -22.50 -6.16 37.50
N SER A 138 -23.15 -7.06 36.77
CA SER A 138 -23.40 -6.97 35.33
C SER A 138 -24.79 -6.41 35.00
N CYS A 139 -25.59 -6.05 36.01
CA CYS A 139 -26.93 -5.50 35.82
C CYS A 139 -26.89 -4.00 35.58
N VAL A 140 -27.72 -3.53 34.64
CA VAL A 140 -27.85 -2.12 34.28
C VAL A 140 -29.32 -1.70 34.29
N ASP A 141 -29.59 -0.48 34.72
CA ASP A 141 -30.94 0.10 34.70
C ASP A 141 -31.25 0.79 33.35
N ALA A 142 -30.20 1.19 32.63
CA ALA A 142 -30.25 1.71 31.28
C ALA A 142 -29.06 1.16 30.47
N LEU A 143 -29.26 0.97 29.17
CA LEU A 143 -28.17 0.55 28.28
C LEU A 143 -27.05 1.60 28.28
N PRO A 144 -25.77 1.18 28.19
CA PRO A 144 -24.65 2.11 28.14
C PRO A 144 -24.78 3.10 26.98
N ALA A 145 -24.46 4.37 27.19
CA ALA A 145 -24.48 5.41 26.14
C ALA A 145 -23.38 5.24 25.07
N MET A 146 -22.60 4.15 25.12
CA MET A 146 -21.64 3.77 24.10
C MET A 146 -22.34 3.05 22.95
N SER A 147 -21.87 3.30 21.73
CA SER A 147 -22.42 2.60 20.55
C SER A 147 -22.15 1.09 20.62
N PRO A 148 -22.97 0.25 19.97
CA PRO A 148 -22.71 -1.19 19.88
C PRO A 148 -21.33 -1.54 19.31
N ALA A 149 -20.85 -0.74 18.34
CA ALA A 149 -19.53 -0.94 17.74
C ALA A 149 -18.40 -0.73 18.75
N GLU A 150 -18.47 0.34 19.55
CA GLU A 150 -17.49 0.62 20.61
C GLU A 150 -17.54 -0.43 21.73
N GLN A 151 -18.72 -0.95 22.08
CA GLN A 151 -18.84 -2.04 23.05
C GLN A 151 -18.20 -3.33 22.54
N ARG A 152 -18.42 -3.69 21.26
CA ARG A 152 -17.77 -4.85 20.62
C ARG A 152 -16.25 -4.67 20.53
N GLU A 153 -15.81 -3.45 20.20
CA GLU A 153 -14.39 -3.08 20.19
C GLU A 153 -13.76 -3.27 21.57
N LEU A 154 -14.35 -2.71 22.62
CA LEU A 154 -13.87 -2.84 24.00
C LEU A 154 -13.80 -4.31 24.44
N ARG A 155 -14.85 -5.10 24.16
CA ARG A 155 -14.86 -6.55 24.47
C ARG A 155 -13.71 -7.29 23.80
N ARG A 156 -13.49 -7.03 22.50
CA ARG A 156 -12.38 -7.63 21.75
C ARG A 156 -11.03 -7.22 22.34
N LEU A 157 -10.86 -5.94 22.69
CA LEU A 157 -9.62 -5.45 23.30
C LEU A 157 -9.38 -6.12 24.67
N LEU A 158 -10.39 -6.20 25.54
CA LEU A 158 -10.27 -6.85 26.85
C LEU A 158 -9.99 -8.35 26.75
N ALA A 159 -10.62 -9.04 25.78
CA ALA A 159 -10.44 -10.47 25.55
C ALA A 159 -9.05 -10.82 24.98
N THR A 160 -8.44 -9.92 24.23
CA THR A 160 -7.11 -10.08 23.62
C THR A 160 -5.99 -9.43 24.44
N ALA A 161 -6.27 -9.07 25.69
CA ALA A 161 -5.31 -8.41 26.56
C ALA A 161 -4.14 -9.34 26.90
N THR A 162 -2.92 -8.90 26.59
CA THR A 162 -1.68 -9.56 27.00
C THR A 162 -0.96 -8.72 28.07
N PRO A 163 -0.12 -9.34 28.92
CA PRO A 163 0.72 -8.61 29.88
C PRO A 163 1.59 -7.55 29.18
N GLU A 164 2.15 -7.90 28.02
CA GLU A 164 2.97 -6.99 27.20
C GLU A 164 2.18 -5.76 26.75
N ARG A 165 0.95 -5.95 26.25
CA ARG A 165 0.11 -4.84 25.81
C ARG A 165 -0.25 -3.90 26.97
N ARG A 166 -0.61 -4.47 28.13
CA ARG A 166 -0.93 -3.68 29.34
C ARG A 166 0.26 -2.85 29.82
N ALA A 167 1.49 -3.39 29.69
CA ALA A 167 2.71 -2.65 30.04
C ALA A 167 2.97 -1.44 29.13
N ARG A 168 2.34 -1.38 27.94
CA ARG A 168 2.45 -0.24 27.00
C ARG A 168 1.45 0.89 27.25
N ARG A 169 0.70 0.83 28.36
CA ARG A 169 -0.24 1.90 28.71
C ARG A 169 0.50 3.22 28.92
N GLY A 170 0.10 4.25 28.16
CA GLY A 170 0.70 5.59 28.26
C GLY A 170 2.12 5.72 27.71
N THR A 171 2.67 4.69 27.06
CA THR A 171 3.93 4.84 26.31
C THR A 171 3.66 5.67 25.06
N GLN A 172 4.57 6.58 24.72
CA GLN A 172 4.55 7.32 23.46
C GLN A 172 5.79 6.94 22.70
N LEU A 173 5.60 6.32 21.53
CA LEU A 173 6.67 5.95 20.61
C LEU A 173 6.77 7.01 19.50
N PRO A 174 7.99 7.34 19.03
CA PRO A 174 8.14 8.28 17.92
C PRO A 174 7.39 7.80 16.66
N PRO A 175 6.89 8.74 15.82
CA PRO A 175 6.20 8.38 14.59
C PRO A 175 7.18 7.74 13.58
N ALA A 176 6.64 6.92 12.69
CA ALA A 176 7.45 6.17 11.71
C ALA A 176 8.32 7.08 10.83
N GLY A 177 7.80 8.26 10.44
CA GLY A 177 8.53 9.21 9.59
C GLY A 177 9.70 9.93 10.28
N SER A 178 9.95 9.70 11.57
CA SER A 178 11.12 10.23 12.27
C SER A 178 12.36 9.35 12.12
N PHE A 179 12.22 8.13 11.59
CA PHE A 179 13.32 7.20 11.37
C PHE A 179 13.78 7.25 9.91
N PRO A 180 15.09 7.16 9.64
CA PRO A 180 15.62 6.89 8.31
C PRO A 180 14.97 5.65 7.68
N THR A 181 14.87 5.63 6.36
CA THR A 181 14.31 4.45 5.68
C THR A 181 15.30 3.29 5.72
N VAL A 182 14.79 2.05 5.72
CA VAL A 182 15.62 0.84 5.68
C VAL A 182 16.51 0.82 4.42
N ALA A 183 15.99 1.30 3.28
CA ALA A 183 16.74 1.37 2.03
C ALA A 183 17.93 2.34 2.12
N GLU A 184 17.74 3.53 2.71
CA GLU A 184 18.82 4.49 2.93
C GLU A 184 19.89 3.93 3.87
N VAL A 185 19.49 3.26 4.96
CA VAL A 185 20.44 2.64 5.90
C VAL A 185 21.19 1.48 5.25
N ALA A 186 20.50 0.61 4.49
CA ALA A 186 21.14 -0.48 3.78
C ALA A 186 22.17 0.01 2.75
N ASP A 187 21.84 1.07 2.01
CA ASP A 187 22.75 1.68 1.04
C ASP A 187 23.95 2.35 1.72
N LEU A 188 23.75 3.03 2.86
CA LEU A 188 24.85 3.56 3.67
C LEU A 188 25.73 2.45 4.26
N CYS A 189 25.14 1.36 4.76
CA CYS A 189 25.89 0.22 5.29
C CYS A 189 26.70 -0.48 4.20
N ALA A 190 26.11 -0.69 3.01
CA ALA A 190 26.82 -1.27 1.87
C ALA A 190 28.03 -0.42 1.45
N ARG A 191 27.87 0.92 1.43
CA ARG A 191 28.96 1.86 1.16
C ARG A 191 30.03 1.86 2.26
N ALA A 192 29.64 1.84 3.53
CA ALA A 192 30.56 1.78 4.66
C ALA A 192 31.34 0.44 4.70
N ALA A 193 30.73 -0.65 4.25
CA ALA A 193 31.37 -1.96 4.14
C ALA A 193 32.29 -2.09 2.91
N GLY A 194 32.12 -1.21 1.91
CA GLY A 194 32.97 -1.11 0.73
C GLY A 194 34.39 -0.72 1.13
N THR A 195 35.23 -1.71 1.43
CA THR A 195 36.66 -1.50 1.61
C THR A 195 37.26 -1.12 0.26
N ILE A 196 37.42 0.17 -0.01
CA ILE A 196 38.25 0.63 -1.12
C ILE A 196 39.71 0.48 -0.69
N GLY A 197 40.18 -0.76 -0.63
CA GLY A 197 41.58 -1.08 -0.35
C GLY A 197 42.40 -1.01 -1.64
N GLY A 198 43.32 -0.05 -1.75
CA GLY A 198 44.21 0.10 -2.91
C GLY A 198 44.38 1.55 -3.37
N ALA A 199 44.86 1.73 -4.61
CA ALA A 199 45.02 3.06 -5.22
C ALA A 199 43.69 3.84 -5.31
N ASP A 200 42.57 3.13 -5.41
CA ASP A 200 41.23 3.70 -5.46
C ASP A 200 40.81 4.35 -4.14
N GLY A 201 41.26 3.82 -2.99
CA GLY A 201 40.96 4.35 -1.65
C GLY A 201 41.71 5.66 -1.40
N LEU A 202 42.94 5.74 -1.92
CA LEU A 202 43.75 6.96 -1.83
C LEU A 202 43.10 8.13 -2.58
N LEU A 203 42.44 7.89 -3.71
CA LEU A 203 41.72 8.93 -4.44
C LEU A 203 40.48 9.40 -3.67
N ALA A 204 39.71 8.47 -3.08
CA ALA A 204 38.55 8.82 -2.25
C ALA A 204 38.94 9.63 -1.00
N ASP A 205 40.02 9.25 -0.32
CA ASP A 205 40.58 9.99 0.83
C ASP A 205 40.99 11.40 0.41
N VAL A 206 41.70 11.52 -0.71
CA VAL A 206 42.13 12.79 -1.29
C VAL A 206 40.92 13.68 -1.62
N LEU A 207 39.88 13.14 -2.29
CA LEU A 207 38.66 13.88 -2.63
C LEU A 207 37.85 14.30 -1.40
N SER A 208 37.88 13.50 -0.33
CA SER A 208 37.21 13.83 0.94
C SER A 208 37.86 15.00 1.68
N GLY A 209 39.19 15.11 1.60
CA GLY A 209 39.97 16.20 2.20
C GLY A 209 39.98 17.48 1.37
N MET A 210 39.44 17.47 0.15
CA MET A 210 39.40 18.64 -0.73
C MET A 210 38.29 19.62 -0.35
N ASP A 211 38.58 20.90 -0.60
CA ASP A 211 37.58 21.96 -0.57
C ASP A 211 36.44 21.69 -1.57
N PRO A 212 35.17 21.97 -1.23
CA PRO A 212 34.01 21.69 -2.09
C PRO A 212 34.09 22.32 -3.49
N ASP A 213 34.59 23.55 -3.61
CA ASP A 213 34.67 24.25 -4.90
C ASP A 213 35.71 23.59 -5.80
N ARG A 214 36.84 23.19 -5.20
CA ARG A 214 37.89 22.46 -5.90
C ARG A 214 37.45 21.06 -6.30
N ARG A 215 36.70 20.36 -5.45
CA ARG A 215 36.12 19.06 -5.77
C ARG A 215 35.15 19.16 -6.93
N ALA A 216 34.28 20.17 -6.95
CA ALA A 216 33.35 20.40 -8.06
C ALA A 216 34.08 20.61 -9.39
N ALA A 217 35.19 21.36 -9.40
CA ALA A 217 36.01 21.56 -10.59
C ALA A 217 36.59 20.24 -11.14
N VAL A 218 37.14 19.39 -10.26
CA VAL A 218 37.67 18.07 -10.63
C VAL A 218 36.57 17.14 -11.16
N THR A 219 35.38 17.17 -10.54
CA THR A 219 34.21 16.43 -11.03
C THR A 219 33.79 16.90 -12.42
N ASP A 220 33.77 18.21 -12.68
CA ASP A 220 33.42 18.76 -13.99
C ASP A 220 34.42 18.34 -15.08
N ASP A 221 35.71 18.29 -14.78
CA ASP A 221 36.71 17.77 -15.72
C ASP A 221 36.56 16.27 -15.95
N ALA A 222 36.23 15.48 -14.92
CA ALA A 222 35.90 14.06 -15.09
C ALA A 222 34.66 13.86 -16.00
N ARG A 223 33.62 14.69 -15.83
CA ARG A 223 32.43 14.68 -16.73
C ARG A 223 32.81 15.03 -18.17
N ARG A 224 33.71 15.99 -18.38
CA ARG A 224 34.20 16.35 -19.72
C ARG A 224 35.00 15.22 -20.37
N VAL A 225 35.79 14.48 -19.59
CA VAL A 225 36.50 13.29 -20.08
C VAL A 225 35.50 12.24 -20.54
N GLU A 226 34.57 11.82 -19.68
CA GLU A 226 33.55 10.82 -20.05
C GLU A 226 32.73 11.25 -21.27
N ALA A 227 32.27 12.50 -21.31
CA ALA A 227 31.52 13.03 -22.46
C ALA A 227 32.36 13.05 -23.75
N GLY A 228 33.63 13.47 -23.67
CA GLY A 228 34.56 13.50 -24.80
C GLY A 228 34.89 12.10 -25.33
N LEU A 229 35.10 11.13 -24.44
CA LEU A 229 35.34 9.74 -24.82
C LEU A 229 34.09 9.09 -25.42
N ALA A 230 32.91 9.33 -24.84
CA ALA A 230 31.64 8.82 -25.36
C ALA A 230 31.32 9.37 -26.77
N ALA A 231 31.66 10.64 -27.04
CA ALA A 231 31.46 11.27 -28.34
C ALA A 231 32.28 10.62 -29.48
N LEU A 232 33.40 9.96 -29.16
CA LEU A 232 34.22 9.22 -30.13
C LEU A 232 33.68 7.81 -30.46
N GLY A 233 32.62 7.37 -29.77
CA GLY A 233 31.99 6.07 -29.96
C GLY A 233 32.71 4.92 -29.24
N PRO A 234 32.39 3.65 -29.57
CA PRO A 234 32.98 2.51 -28.89
C PRO A 234 34.48 2.38 -29.18
N ARG A 235 35.26 1.98 -28.17
CA ARG A 235 36.69 1.77 -28.30
C ARG A 235 36.99 0.48 -29.05
N VAL A 236 37.34 0.62 -30.34
CA VAL A 236 37.73 -0.49 -31.21
C VAL A 236 39.25 -0.46 -31.41
N PRO A 237 39.97 -1.56 -31.11
CA PRO A 237 41.40 -1.66 -31.37
C PRO A 237 41.74 -1.38 -32.83
N GLY A 238 42.70 -0.49 -33.08
CA GLY A 238 43.13 -0.11 -34.43
C GLY A 238 42.27 0.93 -35.13
N LEU A 239 41.19 1.44 -34.49
CA LEU A 239 40.47 2.60 -35.01
C LEU A 239 41.33 3.86 -34.86
N TRP A 240 41.50 4.58 -35.97
CA TRP A 240 42.44 5.71 -36.05
C TRP A 240 42.14 6.82 -35.04
N THR A 241 40.87 7.04 -34.68
CA THR A 241 40.45 8.08 -33.71
C THR A 241 41.06 7.84 -32.32
N TRP A 242 41.00 6.61 -31.84
CA TRP A 242 41.55 6.20 -30.54
C TRP A 242 43.08 6.16 -30.55
N THR A 243 43.69 5.72 -31.65
CA THR A 243 45.15 5.74 -31.81
C THR A 243 45.69 7.18 -31.80
N LEU A 244 45.03 8.09 -32.53
CA LEU A 244 45.41 9.50 -32.56
C LEU A 244 45.23 10.17 -31.21
N LEU A 245 44.11 9.92 -30.51
CA LEU A 245 43.88 10.43 -29.16
C LEU A 245 44.96 9.93 -28.18
N SER A 246 45.29 8.65 -28.20
CA SER A 246 46.34 8.08 -27.34
C SER A 246 47.70 8.76 -27.58
N ASN A 247 48.06 8.99 -28.86
CA ASN A 247 49.29 9.71 -29.20
C ASN A 247 49.29 11.15 -28.66
N LEU A 248 48.16 11.86 -28.77
CA LEU A 248 48.02 13.23 -28.26
C LEU A 248 48.11 13.31 -26.74
N VAL A 249 47.55 12.34 -26.01
CA VAL A 249 47.67 12.27 -24.54
C VAL A 249 49.14 12.16 -24.10
N HIS A 250 49.94 11.43 -24.87
CA HIS A 250 51.40 11.31 -24.70
C HIS A 250 52.18 12.47 -25.35
N ASN A 251 51.51 13.53 -25.81
CA ASN A 251 52.08 14.67 -26.54
C ASN A 251 52.92 14.27 -27.78
N THR A 252 52.64 13.09 -28.34
CA THR A 252 53.29 12.57 -29.53
C THR A 252 52.47 13.02 -30.74
N HIS A 253 53.11 13.63 -31.74
CA HIS A 253 52.47 14.20 -32.95
C HIS A 253 51.60 15.45 -32.76
N ALA A 254 51.66 16.16 -31.62
CA ALA A 254 50.87 17.38 -31.39
C ALA A 254 51.01 18.43 -32.52
N GLY A 255 52.25 18.73 -32.95
CA GLY A 255 52.49 19.67 -34.05
C GLY A 255 51.97 19.20 -35.42
N VAL A 256 51.92 17.88 -35.67
CA VAL A 256 51.35 17.33 -36.92
C VAL A 256 49.82 17.41 -36.87
N PHE A 257 49.24 17.18 -35.69
CA PHE A 257 47.80 17.30 -35.46
C PHE A 257 47.31 18.74 -35.62
N ASP A 258 47.96 19.71 -34.97
CA ASP A 258 47.59 21.12 -35.07
C ASP A 258 47.68 21.61 -36.52
N HIS A 259 48.73 21.20 -37.24
CA HIS A 259 48.88 21.50 -38.66
C HIS A 259 47.76 20.86 -39.49
N LEU A 260 47.38 19.60 -39.22
CA LEU A 260 46.29 18.93 -39.93
C LEU A 260 44.94 19.62 -39.68
N VAL A 261 44.65 20.04 -38.44
CA VAL A 261 43.43 20.79 -38.09
C VAL A 261 43.36 22.11 -38.85
N ASP A 262 44.47 22.87 -38.90
CA ASP A 262 44.55 24.13 -39.66
C ASP A 262 44.36 23.88 -41.17
N GLN A 263 45.03 22.88 -41.74
CA GLN A 263 44.88 22.54 -43.16
C GLN A 263 43.45 22.13 -43.52
N VAL A 264 42.80 21.31 -42.70
CA VAL A 264 41.40 20.90 -42.89
C VAL A 264 40.46 22.10 -42.79
N GLY A 265 40.65 22.99 -41.81
CA GLY A 265 39.87 24.21 -41.66
C GLY A 265 40.01 25.15 -42.87
N GLN A 266 41.23 25.34 -43.37
CA GLN A 266 41.48 26.14 -44.57
C GLN A 266 40.88 25.50 -45.83
N ALA A 267 40.89 24.16 -45.94
CA ALA A 267 40.27 23.45 -47.05
C ALA A 267 38.73 23.54 -47.02
N LEU A 268 38.10 23.48 -45.84
CA LEU A 268 36.66 23.71 -45.70
C LEU A 268 36.26 25.13 -46.13
N ALA A 269 37.03 26.14 -45.71
CA ALA A 269 36.82 27.52 -46.15
C ALA A 269 37.05 27.70 -47.66
N ALA A 270 37.95 26.92 -48.27
CA ALA A 270 38.13 26.90 -49.72
C ALA A 270 36.98 26.18 -50.44
N ASP A 271 36.47 25.07 -49.89
CA ASP A 271 35.30 24.35 -50.40
C ASP A 271 34.06 25.24 -50.40
N GLU A 272 33.78 25.93 -49.28
CA GLU A 272 32.65 26.86 -49.15
C GLU A 272 32.73 28.00 -50.19
N ARG A 273 33.92 28.60 -50.36
CA ARG A 273 34.15 29.59 -51.43
C ARG A 273 33.91 29.00 -52.82
N SER A 274 34.34 27.76 -53.06
CA SER A 274 34.18 27.09 -54.36
C SER A 274 32.72 26.81 -54.72
N ARG A 275 31.86 26.56 -53.73
CA ARG A 275 30.41 26.34 -53.93
C ARG A 275 29.67 27.57 -54.44
N ALA A 276 30.24 28.76 -54.27
CA ALA A 276 29.69 30.00 -54.83
C ALA A 276 29.88 30.09 -56.37
N PHE A 277 30.72 29.21 -56.94
CA PHE A 277 31.04 29.20 -58.36
C PHE A 277 30.43 27.97 -59.08
N PRO A 278 30.23 28.05 -60.41
CA PRO A 278 29.80 26.89 -61.20
C PRO A 278 30.84 25.75 -61.16
N PRO A 279 30.43 24.48 -61.34
CA PRO A 279 31.32 23.33 -61.25
C PRO A 279 32.42 23.38 -62.31
N VAL A 280 33.66 23.14 -61.88
CA VAL A 280 34.85 23.16 -62.74
C VAL A 280 35.35 21.74 -62.98
N THR A 281 35.74 21.45 -64.23
CA THR A 281 36.44 20.23 -64.62
C THR A 281 37.74 20.60 -65.30
N VAL A 282 38.86 20.06 -64.81
CA VAL A 282 40.19 20.24 -65.39
C VAL A 282 40.60 18.96 -66.11
N GLN A 283 40.91 19.08 -67.40
CA GLN A 283 41.39 17.99 -68.25
C GLN A 283 42.91 17.89 -68.18
N GLY A 284 43.42 16.98 -67.36
CA GLY A 284 44.86 16.78 -67.14
C GLY A 284 45.40 17.56 -65.93
N SER A 285 46.73 17.63 -65.80
CA SER A 285 47.40 18.41 -64.75
C SER A 285 47.90 19.73 -65.31
N LEU A 286 47.56 20.83 -64.63
CA LEU A 286 47.89 22.18 -65.09
C LEU A 286 49.34 22.61 -64.81
N GLY A 287 50.08 21.90 -63.96
CA GLY A 287 51.44 22.29 -63.55
C GLY A 287 51.51 23.67 -62.88
N SER A 288 52.59 23.97 -62.15
CA SER A 288 52.74 25.27 -61.47
C SER A 288 52.73 26.46 -62.45
N ALA A 289 53.41 26.30 -63.59
CA ALA A 289 53.48 27.31 -64.65
C ALA A 289 52.10 27.63 -65.27
N GLY A 290 51.18 26.66 -65.32
CA GLY A 290 49.83 26.87 -65.82
C GLY A 290 48.94 27.64 -64.84
N VAL A 291 49.07 27.36 -63.54
CA VAL A 291 48.39 28.10 -62.48
C VAL A 291 48.86 29.56 -62.44
N ASP A 292 50.17 29.79 -62.58
CA ASP A 292 50.75 31.14 -62.65
C ASP A 292 50.30 31.92 -63.90
N ALA A 293 50.07 31.22 -65.02
CA ALA A 293 49.51 31.82 -66.22
C ALA A 293 48.05 32.25 -66.01
N LEU A 294 47.24 31.46 -65.30
CA LEU A 294 45.85 31.80 -64.95
C LEU A 294 45.79 33.02 -64.02
N ARG A 295 46.64 33.07 -62.98
CA ARG A 295 46.70 34.22 -62.05
C ARG A 295 47.05 35.52 -62.77
N ARG A 296 48.09 35.50 -63.62
CA ARG A 296 48.48 36.65 -64.45
C ARG A 296 47.38 37.05 -65.44
N TYR A 297 46.60 36.09 -65.94
CA TYR A 297 45.52 36.37 -66.86
C TYR A 297 44.31 37.01 -66.16
N VAL A 298 43.96 36.59 -64.95
CA VAL A 298 42.95 37.25 -64.11
C VAL A 298 43.33 38.71 -63.81
N GLU A 299 44.58 38.97 -63.44
CA GLU A 299 45.07 40.32 -63.19
C GLU A 299 45.00 41.21 -64.44
N PHE A 300 45.31 40.64 -65.61
CA PHE A 300 45.12 41.30 -66.91
C PHE A 300 43.65 41.63 -67.22
N LEU A 301 42.72 40.72 -66.91
CA LEU A 301 41.28 40.99 -67.08
C LEU A 301 40.77 42.05 -66.08
N GLY A 302 41.26 42.02 -64.84
CA GLY A 302 40.92 42.99 -63.80
C GLY A 302 41.44 44.42 -64.06
N SER A 303 42.55 44.55 -64.78
CA SER A 303 43.11 45.85 -65.22
C SER A 303 42.44 46.43 -66.48
N GLY A 304 41.31 45.87 -66.93
CA GLY A 304 40.53 46.35 -68.07
C GLY A 304 40.89 45.71 -69.42
N GLY A 305 41.68 44.63 -69.41
CA GLY A 305 42.03 43.85 -70.60
C GLY A 305 40.81 43.15 -71.23
N ARG A 306 40.63 43.29 -72.55
CA ARG A 306 39.53 42.63 -73.30
C ARG A 306 40.00 41.32 -73.94
N ASN A 307 39.20 40.26 -73.82
CA ASN A 307 39.48 38.92 -74.36
C ASN A 307 39.57 38.92 -75.91
N ARG A 308 38.86 39.83 -76.58
CA ARG A 308 38.91 40.02 -78.04
C ARG A 308 39.63 41.32 -78.42
N ALA A 309 40.96 41.31 -78.38
CA ALA A 309 41.79 42.35 -79.01
C ALA A 309 42.40 41.81 -80.31
N TYR A 310 42.44 42.64 -81.36
CA TYR A 310 43.08 42.31 -82.65
C TYR A 310 44.58 41.95 -82.51
N PHE A 311 45.20 42.32 -81.39
CA PHE A 311 46.54 41.87 -80.98
C PHE A 311 46.45 41.15 -79.63
N ARG A 312 46.72 39.83 -79.61
CA ARG A 312 46.80 39.06 -78.36
C ARG A 312 48.02 39.46 -77.55
N SER A 313 47.81 39.85 -76.29
CA SER A 313 48.90 40.13 -75.33
C SER A 313 49.69 38.86 -75.00
N GLN A 314 50.91 39.01 -74.46
CA GLN A 314 51.73 37.85 -74.08
C GLN A 314 51.01 36.95 -73.08
N ALA A 315 50.34 37.55 -72.07
CA ALA A 315 49.52 36.81 -71.10
C ALA A 315 48.39 36.00 -71.74
N GLN A 316 47.73 36.53 -72.79
CA GLN A 316 46.69 35.80 -73.52
C GLN A 316 47.23 34.62 -74.34
N ARG A 317 48.45 34.72 -74.87
CA ARG A 317 49.08 33.63 -75.62
C ARG A 317 49.52 32.51 -74.69
N ASP A 318 50.11 32.86 -73.55
CA ASP A 318 50.63 31.91 -72.57
C ASP A 318 49.52 31.10 -71.89
N VAL A 319 48.36 31.72 -71.61
CA VAL A 319 47.23 31.06 -70.94
C VAL A 319 46.32 30.27 -71.90
N GLN A 320 46.41 30.50 -73.21
CA GLN A 320 45.46 29.93 -74.18
C GLN A 320 45.46 28.40 -74.22
N GLN A 321 46.63 27.78 -74.01
CA GLN A 321 46.75 26.32 -73.95
C GLN A 321 46.14 25.76 -72.66
N VAL A 322 46.23 26.52 -71.56
CA VAL A 322 45.70 26.19 -70.23
C VAL A 322 44.17 26.33 -70.19
N LEU A 323 43.61 27.39 -70.78
CA LEU A 323 42.15 27.60 -70.84
C LEU A 323 41.42 26.48 -71.60
N ARG A 324 42.07 25.83 -72.58
CA ARG A 324 41.49 24.68 -73.29
C ARG A 324 41.31 23.44 -72.42
N GLN A 325 42.00 23.39 -71.30
CA GLN A 325 41.97 22.27 -70.36
C GLN A 325 40.95 22.50 -69.23
N ILE A 326 40.25 23.64 -69.21
CA ILE A 326 39.36 24.02 -68.12
C ILE A 326 37.94 24.22 -68.65
N VAL A 327 36.99 23.51 -68.06
CA VAL A 327 35.56 23.62 -68.35
C VAL A 327 34.85 24.07 -67.08
N VAL A 328 34.08 25.15 -67.16
CA VAL A 328 33.29 25.72 -66.05
C VAL A 328 31.82 25.62 -66.44
N GLY A 329 30.97 25.01 -65.61
CA GLY A 329 29.52 24.90 -65.89
C GLY A 329 29.17 24.21 -67.21
N GLY A 330 30.08 23.40 -67.78
CA GLY A 330 29.92 22.76 -69.09
C GLY A 330 30.37 23.58 -70.30
N HIS A 331 30.89 24.80 -70.10
CA HIS A 331 31.43 25.67 -71.14
C HIS A 331 32.93 25.97 -70.93
N PRO A 332 33.69 26.35 -71.97
CA PRO A 332 35.07 26.79 -71.80
C PRO A 332 35.15 28.06 -70.92
N ALA A 333 36.23 28.20 -70.17
CA ALA A 333 36.47 29.36 -69.30
C ALA A 333 36.79 30.61 -70.15
N GLU A 334 35.89 31.60 -70.16
CA GLU A 334 36.03 32.81 -70.99
C GLU A 334 35.98 34.12 -70.20
N SER A 335 35.29 34.12 -69.06
CA SER A 335 35.12 35.30 -68.19
C SER A 335 36.13 35.32 -67.04
N ALA A 336 36.29 36.48 -66.40
CA ALA A 336 37.10 36.60 -65.19
C ALA A 336 36.55 35.73 -64.04
N ASP A 337 35.22 35.62 -63.95
CA ASP A 337 34.55 34.79 -62.95
C ASP A 337 34.77 33.29 -63.19
N ASP A 338 34.84 32.85 -64.45
CA ASP A 338 35.18 31.46 -64.80
C ASP A 338 36.61 31.10 -64.39
N ILE A 339 37.53 32.05 -64.53
CA ILE A 339 38.93 31.83 -64.16
C ILE A 339 39.10 31.89 -62.64
N HIS A 340 38.35 32.74 -61.94
CA HIS A 340 38.25 32.70 -60.48
C HIS A 340 37.69 31.36 -59.98
N ALA A 341 36.64 30.84 -60.61
CA ALA A 341 36.10 29.52 -60.32
C ALA A 341 37.17 28.42 -60.51
N ALA A 342 37.93 28.49 -61.60
CA ALA A 342 38.99 27.54 -61.89
C ALA A 342 40.15 27.61 -60.88
N LEU A 343 40.58 28.82 -60.50
CA LEU A 343 41.61 29.01 -59.47
C LEU A 343 41.16 28.52 -58.10
N ALA A 344 39.89 28.74 -57.72
CA ALA A 344 39.33 28.23 -56.47
C ALA A 344 39.27 26.70 -56.45
N HIS A 345 38.91 26.07 -57.58
CA HIS A 345 38.92 24.62 -57.72
C HIS A 345 40.34 24.02 -57.61
N ILE A 346 41.34 24.67 -58.22
CA ILE A 346 42.75 24.25 -58.14
C ILE A 346 43.29 24.44 -56.72
N GLU A 347 42.99 25.57 -56.06
CA GLU A 347 43.37 25.83 -54.67
C GLU A 347 42.84 24.72 -53.74
N LEU A 348 41.57 24.34 -53.89
CA LEU A 348 40.97 23.24 -53.13
C LEU A 348 41.68 21.90 -53.41
N ALA A 349 41.98 21.59 -54.68
CA ALA A 349 42.68 20.36 -55.05
C ALA A 349 44.12 20.29 -54.47
N GLU A 350 44.86 21.40 -54.48
CA GLU A 350 46.19 21.49 -53.85
C GLU A 350 46.12 21.28 -52.34
N ARG A 351 45.11 21.86 -51.68
CA ARG A 351 44.89 21.68 -50.24
C ARG A 351 44.53 20.24 -49.88
N LEU A 352 43.68 19.58 -50.66
CA LEU A 352 43.35 18.17 -50.45
C LEU A 352 44.57 17.25 -50.60
N LEU A 353 45.48 17.55 -51.53
CA LEU A 353 46.75 16.81 -51.66
C LEU A 353 47.69 17.03 -50.47
N ALA A 354 47.75 18.25 -49.92
CA ALA A 354 48.51 18.53 -48.70
C ALA A 354 47.91 17.79 -47.48
N ILE A 355 46.58 17.78 -47.36
CA ILE A 355 45.86 17.04 -46.32
C ILE A 355 46.15 15.54 -46.41
N ASP A 356 46.15 14.93 -47.61
CA ASP A 356 46.49 13.50 -47.78
C ASP A 356 47.88 13.16 -47.20
N ALA A 357 48.87 14.01 -47.43
CA ALA A 357 50.22 13.81 -46.89
C ALA A 357 50.23 13.88 -45.36
N SER A 358 49.55 14.88 -44.76
CA SER A 358 49.43 15.02 -43.31
C SER A 358 48.61 13.89 -42.67
N CYS A 359 47.53 13.45 -43.32
CA CYS A 359 46.73 12.30 -42.92
C CYS A 359 47.58 11.03 -42.86
N ARG A 360 48.42 10.77 -43.88
CA ARG A 360 49.36 9.64 -43.87
C ARG A 360 50.38 9.72 -42.73
N GLN A 361 50.88 10.91 -42.41
CA GLN A 361 51.80 11.12 -41.30
C GLN A 361 51.15 10.89 -39.93
N ALA A 362 49.87 11.25 -39.79
CA ALA A 362 49.10 11.08 -38.55
C ALA A 362 48.41 9.71 -38.43
N GLY A 363 48.44 8.86 -39.47
CA GLY A 363 47.71 7.58 -39.50
C GLY A 363 46.19 7.72 -39.64
N VAL A 364 45.74 8.83 -40.22
CA VAL A 364 44.33 9.23 -40.39
C VAL A 364 43.88 8.93 -41.83
N PRO A 365 42.63 8.49 -42.09
CA PRO A 365 42.12 8.32 -43.44
C PRO A 365 42.06 9.66 -44.20
N ALA A 366 42.58 9.70 -45.42
CA ALA A 366 42.53 10.88 -46.28
C ALA A 366 41.11 11.10 -46.82
N PRO A 367 40.59 12.35 -46.82
CA PRO A 367 39.26 12.65 -47.32
C PRO A 367 39.20 12.50 -48.85
N ARG A 368 38.16 11.84 -49.37
CA ARG A 368 37.94 11.65 -50.81
C ARG A 368 36.82 12.55 -51.35
N SER A 369 36.06 13.15 -50.46
CA SER A 369 34.92 14.01 -50.79
C SER A 369 34.84 15.20 -49.83
N ALA A 370 34.04 16.21 -50.18
CA ALA A 370 33.74 17.34 -49.29
C ALA A 370 32.96 16.89 -48.03
N ALA A 371 32.18 15.81 -48.13
CA ALA A 371 31.52 15.21 -46.97
C ALA A 371 32.55 14.56 -46.03
N ASP A 372 33.50 13.80 -46.59
CA ASP A 372 34.60 13.18 -45.82
C ASP A 372 35.46 14.25 -45.13
N LEU A 373 35.69 15.39 -45.80
CA LEU A 373 36.44 16.52 -45.22
C LEU A 373 35.71 17.11 -44.01
N THR A 374 34.38 17.23 -44.09
CA THR A 374 33.54 17.70 -42.98
C THR A 374 33.53 16.72 -41.83
N GLU A 375 33.39 15.42 -42.12
CA GLU A 375 33.45 14.34 -41.13
C GLU A 375 34.82 14.28 -40.44
N LEU A 376 35.90 14.41 -41.21
CA LEU A 376 37.26 14.49 -40.68
C LEU A 376 37.44 15.69 -39.75
N ALA A 377 36.94 16.87 -40.12
CA ALA A 377 37.03 18.05 -39.27
C ALA A 377 36.28 17.85 -37.95
N ALA A 378 35.07 17.30 -38.00
CA ALA A 378 34.28 17.00 -36.80
C ALA A 378 34.99 15.98 -35.90
N ALA A 379 35.55 14.92 -36.47
CA ALA A 379 36.30 13.91 -35.73
C ALA A 379 37.58 14.49 -35.10
N LEU A 380 38.33 15.34 -35.82
CA LEU A 380 39.52 16.01 -35.28
C LEU A 380 39.16 16.98 -34.15
N SER A 381 38.07 17.74 -34.27
CA SER A 381 37.57 18.60 -33.18
C SER A 381 37.20 17.79 -31.95
N GLY A 382 36.46 16.68 -32.10
CA GLY A 382 36.12 15.80 -30.99
C GLY A 382 37.34 15.18 -30.31
N ILE A 383 38.36 14.78 -31.08
CA ILE A 383 39.63 14.28 -30.55
C ILE A 383 40.39 15.37 -29.79
N ALA A 384 40.40 16.61 -30.31
CA ALA A 384 41.04 17.74 -29.63
C ALA A 384 40.34 18.08 -28.31
N ASP A 385 39.00 18.03 -28.28
CA ASP A 385 38.20 18.25 -27.07
C ASP A 385 38.49 17.17 -26.01
N ALA A 386 38.50 15.90 -26.41
CA ALA A 386 38.82 14.79 -25.51
C ALA A 386 40.27 14.88 -24.98
N ALA A 387 41.24 15.20 -25.84
CA ALA A 387 42.64 15.36 -25.43
C ALA A 387 42.82 16.53 -24.45
N ARG A 388 42.10 17.64 -24.66
CA ARG A 388 42.09 18.79 -23.73
C ARG A 388 41.44 18.43 -22.40
N ALA A 389 40.33 17.70 -22.39
CA ALA A 389 39.67 17.24 -21.18
C ALA A 389 40.59 16.31 -20.36
N VAL A 390 41.26 15.35 -21.02
CA VAL A 390 42.24 14.47 -20.36
C VAL A 390 43.44 15.27 -19.83
N GLY A 391 43.90 16.27 -20.58
CA GLY A 391 44.97 17.18 -20.16
C GLY A 391 44.60 18.01 -18.92
N ALA A 392 43.37 18.52 -18.86
CA ALA A 392 42.82 19.26 -17.73
C ALA A 392 42.67 18.37 -16.50
N LEU A 393 42.05 17.19 -16.65
CA LEU A 393 41.94 16.20 -15.57
C LEU A 393 43.33 15.80 -15.03
N ARG A 394 44.29 15.52 -15.91
CA ARG A 394 45.66 15.19 -15.50
C ARG A 394 46.31 16.34 -14.74
N HIS A 395 46.12 17.59 -15.18
CA HIS A 395 46.62 18.76 -14.45
C HIS A 395 46.00 18.81 -13.06
N ASP A 396 44.67 18.84 -12.98
CA ASP A 396 43.97 19.02 -11.72
C ASP A 396 44.24 17.86 -10.73
N VAL A 397 44.30 16.61 -11.22
CA VAL A 397 44.60 15.40 -10.43
C VAL A 397 46.05 15.37 -9.92
N LEU A 398 47.03 15.74 -10.76
CA LEU A 398 48.44 15.81 -10.34
C LEU A 398 48.68 16.92 -9.31
N PHE A 399 47.90 18.00 -9.37
CA PHE A 399 48.02 19.12 -8.43
C PHE A 399 47.13 19.01 -7.20
N ILE A 400 46.34 17.94 -7.03
CA ILE A 400 45.48 17.78 -5.84
C ILE A 400 46.33 17.84 -4.54
N HIS A 401 47.52 17.24 -4.55
CA HIS A 401 48.46 17.29 -3.44
C HIS A 401 49.92 17.25 -3.93
N HIS A 402 50.87 17.86 -3.19
CA HIS A 402 52.29 17.93 -3.57
C HIS A 402 52.99 16.56 -3.71
N ASN A 403 52.36 15.51 -3.17
CA ASN A 403 52.74 14.10 -3.31
C ASN A 403 51.51 13.27 -3.73
N SER A 404 50.74 13.72 -4.73
CA SER A 404 49.56 12.99 -5.21
C SER A 404 49.96 11.55 -5.61
N PRO A 405 49.38 10.50 -4.99
CA PRO A 405 49.67 9.12 -5.35
C PRO A 405 48.99 8.70 -6.66
N VAL A 406 48.11 9.55 -7.19
CA VAL A 406 47.31 9.28 -8.39
C VAL A 406 48.06 9.79 -9.61
N ALA A 407 48.51 8.86 -10.45
CA ALA A 407 49.15 9.16 -11.72
C ALA A 407 48.18 8.91 -12.87
N VAL A 408 48.15 9.83 -13.84
CA VAL A 408 47.38 9.70 -15.09
C VAL A 408 48.35 9.66 -16.28
N PRO A 409 49.09 8.54 -16.46
CA PRO A 409 50.11 8.44 -17.50
C PRO A 409 49.53 8.26 -18.91
N ASP A 410 48.37 7.60 -19.02
CA ASP A 410 47.75 7.20 -20.27
C ASP A 410 46.23 7.43 -20.26
N LEU A 411 45.60 7.11 -21.39
CA LEU A 411 44.17 7.27 -21.60
C LEU A 411 43.33 6.31 -20.73
N ASP A 412 43.83 5.10 -20.48
CA ASP A 412 43.15 4.09 -19.66
C ASP A 412 43.06 4.55 -18.20
N SER A 413 44.17 5.08 -17.69
CA SER A 413 44.26 5.66 -16.36
C SER A 413 43.40 6.92 -16.23
N ALA A 414 43.32 7.76 -17.28
CA ALA A 414 42.47 8.94 -17.28
C ALA A 414 40.98 8.59 -17.20
N GLN A 415 40.56 7.57 -17.96
CA GLN A 415 39.18 7.07 -17.92
C GLN A 415 38.85 6.44 -16.57
N HIS A 416 39.75 5.60 -16.03
CA HIS A 416 39.57 4.98 -14.71
C HIS A 416 39.44 6.04 -13.60
N VAL A 417 40.33 7.02 -13.57
CA VAL A 417 40.29 8.11 -12.59
C VAL A 417 39.04 8.97 -12.73
N ALA A 418 38.62 9.30 -13.95
CA ALA A 418 37.37 10.02 -14.19
C ALA A 418 36.16 9.25 -13.65
N ALA A 419 36.07 7.94 -13.94
CA ALA A 419 34.99 7.09 -13.44
C ALA A 419 34.95 7.06 -11.90
N MET A 420 36.12 6.91 -11.25
CA MET A 420 36.22 6.93 -9.78
C MET A 420 35.82 8.28 -9.15
N ILE A 421 36.19 9.41 -9.77
CA ILE A 421 35.77 10.73 -9.32
C ILE A 421 34.25 10.87 -9.41
N LEU A 422 33.65 10.41 -10.51
CA LEU A 422 32.20 10.46 -10.69
C LEU A 422 31.47 9.51 -9.75
N GLU A 423 32.05 8.34 -9.47
CA GLU A 423 31.52 7.39 -8.48
C GLU A 423 31.57 7.98 -7.07
N TYR A 424 32.66 8.66 -6.71
CA TYR A 424 32.78 9.41 -5.46
C TYR A 424 31.77 10.58 -5.39
N ASP A 425 31.60 11.36 -6.45
CA ASP A 425 30.62 12.47 -6.50
C ASP A 425 29.18 11.96 -6.28
N ALA A 426 28.86 10.79 -6.84
CA ALA A 426 27.54 10.18 -6.70
C ALA A 426 27.32 9.51 -5.33
N HIS A 427 28.33 8.83 -4.77
CA HIS A 427 28.15 7.92 -3.64
C HIS A 427 28.92 8.29 -2.36
N GLY A 428 29.90 9.19 -2.41
CA GLY A 428 30.76 9.57 -1.29
C GLY A 428 31.77 8.49 -0.88
N SER A 429 32.49 8.69 0.23
CA SER A 429 33.41 7.68 0.79
C SER A 429 32.73 6.74 1.79
N ALA A 430 33.36 5.59 2.05
CA ALA A 430 32.97 4.67 3.12
C ALA A 430 32.97 5.35 4.50
N ASP A 431 33.98 6.19 4.77
CA ASP A 431 34.06 6.97 6.02
C ASP A 431 32.92 7.98 6.14
N GLU A 432 32.56 8.67 5.05
CA GLU A 432 31.42 9.59 5.06
C GLU A 432 30.10 8.85 5.28
N ALA A 433 29.94 7.66 4.68
CA ALA A 433 28.78 6.80 4.93
C ALA A 433 28.69 6.36 6.40
N ALA A 434 29.81 5.97 7.02
CA ALA A 434 29.87 5.63 8.45
C ALA A 434 29.53 6.84 9.35
N HIS A 435 30.08 8.03 9.06
CA HIS A 435 29.74 9.25 9.81
C HIS A 435 28.25 9.62 9.68
N ARG A 436 27.66 9.42 8.50
CA ARG A 436 26.22 9.62 8.28
C ARG A 436 25.38 8.62 9.08
N LEU A 437 25.80 7.35 9.18
CA LEU A 437 25.15 6.34 10.03
C LEU A 437 25.23 6.72 11.52
N ASP A 438 26.39 7.16 12.00
CA ASP A 438 26.56 7.63 13.39
C ASP A 438 25.73 8.88 13.70
N ALA A 439 25.69 9.84 12.76
CA ALA A 439 24.83 11.01 12.87
C ALA A 439 23.35 10.62 12.91
N ALA A 440 22.92 9.68 12.07
CA ALA A 440 21.57 9.15 12.09
C ALA A 440 21.25 8.44 13.43
N ALA A 441 22.17 7.63 13.96
CA ALA A 441 22.04 7.00 15.27
C ALA A 441 21.89 8.03 16.39
N HIS A 442 22.65 9.13 16.32
CA HIS A 442 22.54 10.23 17.27
C HIS A 442 21.17 10.92 17.18
N GLN A 443 20.70 11.27 15.97
CA GLN A 443 19.40 11.91 15.76
C GLN A 443 18.24 11.02 16.24
N VAL A 444 18.26 9.74 15.89
CA VAL A 444 17.27 8.76 16.39
C VAL A 444 17.32 8.69 17.91
N GLY A 445 18.52 8.66 18.50
CA GLY A 445 18.72 8.70 19.96
C GLY A 445 18.05 9.89 20.66
N LEU A 446 17.95 11.05 19.98
CA LEU A 446 17.35 12.27 20.52
C LEU A 446 15.81 12.29 20.43
N LEU A 447 15.19 11.40 19.66
CA LEU A 447 13.73 11.37 19.49
C LEU A 447 12.98 11.06 20.80
N THR A 448 13.61 10.32 21.70
CA THR A 448 13.00 9.90 22.97
C THR A 448 13.92 10.22 24.15
N PRO A 449 13.42 10.92 25.19
CA PRO A 449 14.19 11.13 26.42
C PRO A 449 14.57 9.79 27.06
N ALA A 450 15.78 9.69 27.64
CA ALA A 450 16.31 8.46 28.23
C ALA A 450 15.40 7.79 29.28
N THR A 451 14.54 8.56 29.94
CA THR A 451 13.58 8.08 30.95
C THR A 451 12.34 7.40 30.35
N ARG A 452 12.16 7.47 29.03
CA ARG A 452 11.01 6.92 28.29
C ARG A 452 11.42 6.05 27.10
N THR A 453 12.70 5.72 26.98
CA THR A 453 13.23 4.93 25.85
C THR A 453 12.71 3.49 25.94
N ALA A 454 12.01 3.06 24.89
CA ALA A 454 11.57 1.68 24.74
C ALA A 454 12.75 0.79 24.29
N PRO A 455 12.79 -0.50 24.68
CA PRO A 455 13.89 -1.40 24.33
C PRO A 455 14.04 -1.59 22.81
N GLU A 456 12.95 -1.48 22.04
CA GLU A 456 12.98 -1.53 20.57
C GLU A 456 13.71 -0.30 19.98
N HIS A 457 13.52 0.87 20.59
CA HIS A 457 14.20 2.11 20.18
C HIS A 457 15.70 2.05 20.46
N THR A 458 16.10 1.49 21.62
CA THR A 458 17.51 1.27 21.93
C THR A 458 18.15 0.35 20.90
N ARG A 459 17.47 -0.75 20.53
CA ARG A 459 17.95 -1.69 19.51
C ARG A 459 18.10 -1.06 18.13
N ALA A 460 17.19 -0.16 17.73
CA ALA A 460 17.33 0.57 16.47
C ALA A 460 18.59 1.47 16.46
N VAL A 461 18.88 2.16 17.57
CA VAL A 461 20.10 2.98 17.70
C VAL A 461 21.36 2.11 17.71
N GLU A 462 21.33 0.98 18.40
CA GLU A 462 22.45 0.02 18.42
C GLU A 462 22.72 -0.59 17.05
N ALA A 463 21.68 -0.96 16.30
CA ALA A 463 21.81 -1.48 14.94
C ALA A 463 22.44 -0.46 13.98
N LEU A 464 22.05 0.82 14.07
CA LEU A 464 22.66 1.89 13.28
C LEU A 464 24.15 2.03 13.59
N ARG A 465 24.55 1.99 14.87
CA ARG A 465 25.97 2.06 15.28
C ARG A 465 26.77 0.81 14.90
N ALA A 466 26.11 -0.33 14.81
CA ALA A 466 26.72 -1.60 14.40
C ALA A 466 26.82 -1.75 12.86
N HIS A 467 26.29 -0.79 12.10
CA HIS A 467 26.15 -0.84 10.64
C HIS A 467 25.39 -2.11 10.16
N ASP A 468 24.38 -2.53 10.92
CA ASP A 468 23.60 -3.74 10.66
C ASP A 468 22.20 -3.36 10.11
N PRO A 469 21.99 -3.42 8.79
CA PRO A 469 20.71 -3.04 8.19
C PRO A 469 19.58 -4.03 8.51
N ASP A 470 19.89 -5.30 8.72
CA ASP A 470 18.90 -6.34 9.01
C ASP A 470 18.39 -6.19 10.45
N ALA A 471 19.30 -5.98 11.41
CA ALA A 471 18.93 -5.68 12.79
C ALA A 471 18.16 -4.36 12.91
N TYR A 472 18.49 -3.36 12.07
CA TYR A 472 17.76 -2.10 12.03
C TYR A 472 16.33 -2.28 11.52
N ALA A 473 16.14 -3.02 10.43
CA ALA A 473 14.82 -3.35 9.90
C ALA A 473 13.96 -4.09 10.93
N ALA A 474 14.53 -5.11 11.58
CA ALA A 474 13.85 -5.86 12.64
C ALA A 474 13.43 -4.95 13.81
N ALA A 475 14.29 -4.01 14.22
CA ALA A 475 13.95 -3.07 15.28
C ALA A 475 12.80 -2.12 14.88
N LEU A 476 12.74 -1.67 13.62
CA LEU A 476 11.63 -0.84 13.14
C LEU A 476 10.29 -1.59 13.12
N ASP A 477 10.30 -2.87 12.72
CA ASP A 477 9.11 -3.73 12.76
C ASP A 477 8.60 -3.92 14.19
N GLU A 478 9.51 -4.13 15.15
CA GLU A 478 9.15 -4.22 16.56
C GLU A 478 8.63 -2.89 17.11
N ILE A 479 9.19 -1.74 16.73
CA ILE A 479 8.65 -0.42 17.10
C ILE A 479 7.24 -0.26 16.52
N ALA A 480 6.98 -0.72 15.29
CA ALA A 480 5.66 -0.65 14.67
C ALA A 480 4.66 -1.55 15.40
N ALA A 481 5.06 -2.77 15.76
CA ALA A 481 4.25 -3.66 16.59
C ALA A 481 3.96 -3.05 17.98
N ALA A 482 4.97 -2.47 18.62
CA ALA A 482 4.82 -1.81 19.91
C ALA A 482 3.90 -0.58 19.85
N ARG A 483 3.92 0.18 18.75
CA ARG A 483 2.96 1.28 18.48
C ARG A 483 1.53 0.74 18.41
N CYS A 484 1.30 -0.30 17.61
CA CYS A 484 -0.02 -0.93 17.51
C CYS A 484 -0.53 -1.42 18.87
N LEU A 485 0.33 -2.04 19.69
CA LEU A 485 -0.02 -2.48 21.04
C LEU A 485 -0.35 -1.31 21.96
N SER A 486 0.42 -0.22 21.91
CA SER A 486 0.16 0.97 22.72
C SER A 486 -1.15 1.66 22.32
N ASP A 487 -1.42 1.81 21.03
CA ASP A 487 -2.66 2.39 20.51
C ASP A 487 -3.89 1.58 20.94
N GLN A 488 -3.81 0.25 20.84
CA GLN A 488 -4.86 -0.65 21.31
C GLN A 488 -5.10 -0.52 22.82
N GLU A 489 -4.04 -0.41 23.63
CA GLU A 489 -4.16 -0.27 25.08
C GLU A 489 -4.74 1.10 25.47
N ASN A 490 -4.28 2.17 24.83
CA ASN A 490 -4.81 3.52 25.04
C ASN A 490 -6.28 3.60 24.65
N ARG A 491 -6.67 2.97 23.53
CA ARG A 491 -8.06 2.85 23.09
C ARG A 491 -8.90 2.02 24.06
N CYS A 492 -8.36 0.92 24.58
CA CYS A 492 -9.02 0.10 25.59
C CYS A 492 -9.30 0.93 26.85
N ALA A 493 -8.29 1.67 27.34
CA ALA A 493 -8.43 2.53 28.52
C ALA A 493 -9.47 3.64 28.31
N GLU A 494 -9.46 4.30 27.14
CA GLU A 494 -10.44 5.34 26.79
C GLU A 494 -11.88 4.82 26.81
N LEU A 495 -12.13 3.68 26.14
CA LEU A 495 -13.46 3.06 26.07
C LEU A 495 -13.93 2.57 27.43
N LEU A 496 -13.03 2.03 28.24
CA LEU A 496 -13.31 1.55 29.57
C LEU A 496 -13.63 2.69 30.55
N ASP A 497 -12.92 3.82 30.46
CA ASP A 497 -13.24 5.03 31.22
C ASP A 497 -14.60 5.61 30.82
N ARG A 498 -14.95 5.57 29.53
CA ARG A 498 -16.29 5.95 29.06
C ARG A 498 -17.38 5.04 29.62
N LEU A 499 -17.16 3.73 29.65
CA LEU A 499 -18.09 2.78 30.27
C LEU A 499 -18.22 3.05 31.77
N ARG A 500 -17.11 3.26 32.47
CA ARG A 500 -17.05 3.52 33.91
C ARG A 500 -17.85 4.75 34.32
N ARG A 501 -17.85 5.82 33.50
CA ARG A 501 -18.64 7.05 33.78
C ARG A 501 -20.15 6.81 33.83
N ASN A 502 -20.67 5.89 33.02
CA ASN A 502 -22.11 5.61 32.95
C ASN A 502 -22.51 4.42 33.80
N THR A 503 -21.62 3.42 33.90
CA THR A 503 -21.94 2.10 34.45
C THR A 503 -20.73 1.51 35.18
N PRO A 504 -20.33 2.08 36.34
CA PRO A 504 -19.07 1.76 37.01
C PRO A 504 -18.95 0.27 37.38
N ARG A 505 -20.04 -0.33 37.88
CA ARG A 505 -20.07 -1.75 38.26
C ARG A 505 -19.79 -2.71 37.10
N VAL A 506 -20.27 -2.37 35.90
CA VAL A 506 -20.03 -3.18 34.69
C VAL A 506 -18.58 -3.04 34.24
N ALA A 507 -18.04 -1.82 34.27
CA ALA A 507 -16.63 -1.60 33.95
C ALA A 507 -15.70 -2.40 34.88
N GLU A 508 -15.97 -2.38 36.19
CA GLU A 508 -15.23 -3.18 37.18
C GLU A 508 -15.37 -4.69 36.93
N ALA A 509 -16.58 -5.16 36.59
CA ALA A 509 -16.82 -6.57 36.26
C ALA A 509 -16.04 -7.01 35.01
N TRP A 510 -16.01 -6.17 33.97
CA TRP A 510 -15.29 -6.45 32.73
C TRP A 510 -13.77 -6.40 32.92
N GLU A 511 -13.26 -5.50 33.76
CA GLU A 511 -11.84 -5.49 34.16
C GLU A 511 -11.44 -6.75 34.91
N ALA A 512 -12.23 -7.15 35.91
CA ALA A 512 -11.99 -8.39 36.65
C ALA A 512 -12.01 -9.61 35.71
N ALA A 513 -12.99 -9.70 34.80
CA ALA A 513 -13.06 -10.76 33.80
C ALA A 513 -11.82 -10.78 32.88
N SER A 514 -11.31 -9.61 32.46
CA SER A 514 -10.07 -9.53 31.67
C SER A 514 -8.83 -9.96 32.46
N ALA A 515 -8.75 -9.65 33.76
CA ALA A 515 -7.66 -10.11 34.62
C ALA A 515 -7.68 -11.63 34.81
N GLU A 516 -8.87 -12.21 34.90
CA GLU A 516 -9.11 -13.66 35.02
C GLU A 516 -9.06 -14.41 33.67
N HIS A 517 -8.83 -13.70 32.55
CA HIS A 517 -8.87 -14.25 31.18
C HIS A 517 -10.20 -14.96 30.84
N SER A 518 -11.30 -14.45 31.41
CA SER A 518 -12.66 -14.93 31.18
C SER A 518 -13.35 -14.13 30.07
N SER A 519 -14.31 -14.75 29.38
CA SER A 519 -15.12 -14.13 28.32
C SER A 519 -16.40 -13.44 28.83
N ALA A 520 -16.55 -13.31 30.15
CA ALA A 520 -17.72 -12.79 30.85
C ALA A 520 -17.91 -11.27 30.72
N TYR A 521 -18.08 -10.78 29.50
CA TYR A 521 -18.35 -9.37 29.18
C TYR A 521 -19.83 -9.11 28.85
N GLY A 522 -20.72 -9.86 29.50
CA GLY A 522 -22.17 -9.72 29.30
C GLY A 522 -22.76 -8.60 30.14
N LEU A 523 -24.02 -8.27 29.88
CA LEU A 523 -24.81 -7.37 30.70
C LEU A 523 -26.27 -7.81 30.73
N ALA A 524 -26.96 -7.50 31.83
CA ALA A 524 -28.38 -7.74 31.99
C ALA A 524 -29.12 -6.42 32.20
N TRP A 525 -30.05 -6.10 31.30
CA TRP A 525 -30.88 -4.90 31.36
C TRP A 525 -32.31 -5.27 31.74
N PHE A 526 -32.77 -4.80 32.91
CA PHE A 526 -34.13 -5.07 33.41
C PHE A 526 -35.08 -3.97 32.95
N VAL A 527 -36.11 -4.35 32.19
CA VAL A 527 -37.07 -3.39 31.62
C VAL A 527 -38.45 -4.03 31.47
N GLU A 528 -39.50 -3.31 31.86
CA GLU A 528 -40.88 -3.75 31.66
C GLU A 528 -41.22 -3.89 30.18
N ALA A 529 -42.03 -4.88 29.82
CA ALA A 529 -42.33 -5.21 28.43
C ALA A 529 -43.01 -4.05 27.70
N ASP A 530 -43.93 -3.34 28.35
CA ASP A 530 -44.60 -2.17 27.78
C ASP A 530 -43.63 -1.02 27.53
N ARG A 531 -42.69 -0.79 28.45
CA ARG A 531 -41.66 0.24 28.29
C ARG A 531 -40.70 -0.12 27.15
N LEU A 532 -40.33 -1.40 27.03
CA LEU A 532 -39.45 -1.90 25.97
C LEU A 532 -40.13 -1.78 24.59
N MET A 533 -41.40 -2.15 24.47
CA MET A 533 -42.16 -1.99 23.21
C MET A 533 -42.38 -0.51 22.85
N SER A 534 -42.63 0.34 23.85
CA SER A 534 -42.81 1.78 23.63
C SER A 534 -41.54 2.48 23.16
N SER A 535 -40.37 1.94 23.49
CA SER A 535 -39.07 2.50 23.16
C SER A 535 -38.07 1.40 22.78
N LEU A 536 -38.28 0.81 21.59
CA LEU A 536 -37.36 -0.21 21.06
C LEU A 536 -35.94 0.37 20.94
N PRO A 537 -34.92 -0.30 21.49
CA PRO A 537 -33.56 0.17 21.40
C PRO A 537 -33.05 0.07 19.96
N GLY A 538 -31.90 0.70 19.68
CA GLY A 538 -31.25 0.62 18.37
C GLY A 538 -30.87 -0.80 18.00
N GLU A 539 -30.60 -1.03 16.72
CA GLU A 539 -30.14 -2.33 16.22
C GLU A 539 -28.83 -2.77 16.88
N ASP A 540 -28.68 -4.09 17.05
CA ASP A 540 -27.48 -4.71 17.64
C ASP A 540 -27.13 -4.17 19.04
N THR A 541 -28.10 -3.66 19.81
CA THR A 541 -27.89 -3.24 21.21
C THR A 541 -28.08 -4.40 22.20
N VAL A 542 -28.96 -5.35 21.86
CA VAL A 542 -29.37 -6.49 22.68
C VAL A 542 -29.22 -7.77 21.87
N ASP A 543 -28.64 -8.81 22.49
CA ASP A 543 -28.41 -10.11 21.84
C ASP A 543 -29.54 -11.10 22.08
N VAL A 544 -30.20 -11.01 23.25
CA VAL A 544 -31.27 -11.92 23.71
C VAL A 544 -32.33 -11.13 24.48
N VAL A 545 -33.61 -11.37 24.19
CA VAL A 545 -34.72 -10.99 25.07
C VAL A 545 -35.13 -12.20 25.90
N LEU A 546 -35.13 -12.07 27.22
CA LEU A 546 -35.62 -13.07 28.17
C LEU A 546 -36.96 -12.57 28.74
N LEU A 547 -38.07 -13.19 28.30
CA LEU A 547 -39.44 -12.79 28.60
C LEU A 547 -40.03 -13.68 29.70
N LEU A 548 -40.23 -13.12 30.88
CA LEU A 548 -40.84 -13.79 32.03
C LEU A 548 -42.37 -13.80 31.92
N GLY A 549 -43.01 -14.80 32.54
CA GLY A 549 -44.46 -14.90 32.61
C GLY A 549 -45.13 -15.18 31.27
N ALA A 550 -44.46 -15.89 30.36
CA ALA A 550 -44.87 -15.98 28.96
C ALA A 550 -46.21 -16.72 28.71
N ALA A 551 -46.71 -17.48 29.69
CA ALA A 551 -47.92 -18.30 29.58
C ALA A 551 -49.19 -17.50 29.31
N ASP A 552 -49.27 -16.29 29.88
CA ASP A 552 -50.45 -15.44 29.84
C ASP A 552 -50.32 -14.28 28.84
N LEU A 553 -49.24 -14.27 28.04
CA LEU A 553 -48.94 -13.17 27.13
C LEU A 553 -49.61 -13.33 25.77
N GLY A 554 -50.17 -12.21 25.30
CA GLY A 554 -50.75 -12.08 23.97
C GLY A 554 -49.71 -12.15 22.85
N VAL A 555 -50.20 -12.34 21.62
CA VAL A 555 -49.38 -12.42 20.39
C VAL A 555 -48.61 -11.14 20.10
N ASP A 556 -49.10 -9.98 20.57
CA ASP A 556 -48.47 -8.67 20.43
C ASP A 556 -47.06 -8.63 21.02
N ARG A 557 -46.79 -9.43 22.06
CA ARG A 557 -45.47 -9.54 22.70
C ARG A 557 -44.40 -10.14 21.79
N LEU A 558 -44.77 -10.76 20.67
CA LEU A 558 -43.80 -11.19 19.65
C LEU A 558 -43.11 -10.03 18.93
N LEU A 559 -43.66 -8.81 19.00
CA LEU A 559 -42.98 -7.60 18.53
C LEU A 559 -41.64 -7.36 19.25
N LEU A 560 -41.44 -7.94 20.45
CA LEU A 560 -40.16 -7.93 21.16
C LEU A 560 -39.04 -8.66 20.41
N THR A 561 -39.36 -9.52 19.42
CA THR A 561 -38.34 -10.10 18.52
C THR A 561 -37.67 -9.04 17.62
N ALA A 562 -38.20 -7.81 17.59
CA ALA A 562 -37.52 -6.67 16.96
C ALA A 562 -36.32 -6.17 17.77
N VAL A 563 -36.32 -6.37 19.09
CA VAL A 563 -35.30 -5.86 20.02
C VAL A 563 -33.98 -6.63 19.88
N ALA A 564 -34.07 -7.94 19.67
CA ALA A 564 -32.91 -8.83 19.63
C ALA A 564 -33.13 -9.96 18.62
N PRO A 565 -32.06 -10.54 18.06
CA PRO A 565 -32.16 -11.68 17.14
C PRO A 565 -32.66 -12.96 17.81
N ARG A 566 -32.76 -13.01 19.15
CA ARG A 566 -33.13 -14.20 19.92
C ARG A 566 -34.14 -13.85 21.00
N LEU A 567 -35.16 -14.69 21.16
CA LEU A 567 -36.19 -14.59 22.19
C LEU A 567 -36.26 -15.90 22.97
N ALA A 568 -36.14 -15.79 24.30
CA ALA A 568 -36.37 -16.87 25.25
C ALA A 568 -37.63 -16.56 26.07
N ALA A 569 -38.67 -17.37 25.92
CA ALA A 569 -39.92 -17.26 26.67
C ALA A 569 -39.89 -18.18 27.89
N VAL A 570 -40.12 -17.65 29.09
CA VAL A 570 -40.04 -18.39 30.35
C VAL A 570 -41.44 -18.70 30.86
N VAL A 571 -41.68 -19.98 31.17
CA VAL A 571 -42.92 -20.49 31.77
C VAL A 571 -42.59 -21.03 33.15
N GLY A 572 -43.28 -20.53 34.17
CA GLY A 572 -43.10 -20.96 35.55
C GLY A 572 -43.66 -22.37 35.80
N PRO A 573 -43.20 -23.07 36.85
CA PRO A 573 -43.65 -24.42 37.16
C PRO A 573 -45.14 -24.46 37.47
N GLY A 574 -45.84 -25.45 36.88
CA GLY A 574 -47.28 -25.67 37.10
C GLY A 574 -48.22 -24.63 36.45
N VAL A 575 -47.68 -23.67 35.70
CA VAL A 575 -48.49 -22.67 34.98
C VAL A 575 -49.00 -23.28 33.68
N ARG A 576 -50.32 -23.24 33.47
CA ARG A 576 -50.94 -23.68 32.21
C ARG A 576 -51.13 -22.50 31.29
N GLN A 577 -50.93 -22.73 30.00
CA GLN A 577 -51.15 -21.75 28.94
C GLN A 577 -52.62 -21.28 28.93
N ALA A 578 -52.82 -19.97 28.78
CA ALA A 578 -54.16 -19.39 28.71
C ALA A 578 -54.92 -19.85 27.45
N ASP A 579 -56.25 -19.98 27.57
CA ASP A 579 -57.14 -20.34 26.46
C ASP A 579 -57.24 -19.18 25.45
N GLY A 580 -56.62 -19.33 24.26
CA GLY A 580 -56.67 -18.34 23.17
C GLY A 580 -55.38 -18.22 22.34
N PRO A 581 -55.30 -17.27 21.39
CA PRO A 581 -54.08 -16.98 20.65
C PRO A 581 -53.05 -16.33 21.59
N THR A 582 -52.04 -17.11 21.99
CA THR A 582 -50.98 -16.71 22.91
C THR A 582 -49.62 -16.70 22.23
N LEU A 583 -48.67 -15.96 22.80
CA LEU A 583 -47.28 -15.93 22.34
C LEU A 583 -46.66 -17.33 22.26
N LEU A 584 -46.85 -18.16 23.29
CA LEU A 584 -46.34 -19.54 23.32
C LEU A 584 -46.92 -20.40 22.20
N GLY A 585 -48.21 -20.25 21.88
CA GLY A 585 -48.86 -21.00 20.81
C GLY A 585 -48.33 -20.63 19.42
N VAL A 586 -47.84 -19.40 19.24
CA VAL A 586 -47.13 -19.01 18.01
C VAL A 586 -45.70 -19.53 18.00
N MET A 587 -44.98 -19.46 19.13
CA MET A 587 -43.61 -19.99 19.23
C MET A 587 -43.55 -21.51 19.00
N GLN A 588 -44.51 -22.27 19.54
CA GLN A 588 -44.64 -23.71 19.29
C GLN A 588 -44.89 -23.99 17.80
N ARG A 589 -45.77 -23.22 17.14
CA ARG A 589 -45.97 -23.31 15.69
C ARG A 589 -44.70 -22.96 14.89
N ALA A 590 -43.90 -22.02 15.37
CA ALA A 590 -42.59 -21.68 14.80
C ALA A 590 -41.51 -22.73 15.11
N SER A 591 -41.84 -23.88 15.69
CA SER A 591 -40.90 -24.95 16.07
C SER A 591 -39.82 -24.47 17.04
N ALA A 592 -40.15 -23.57 17.97
CA ALA A 592 -39.23 -23.14 19.02
C ALA A 592 -38.66 -24.34 19.79
N LEU A 593 -37.38 -24.25 20.17
CA LEU A 593 -36.73 -25.26 21.01
C LEU A 593 -37.31 -25.16 22.43
N VAL A 594 -37.73 -26.27 23.01
CA VAL A 594 -38.28 -26.31 24.38
C VAL A 594 -37.28 -26.96 25.31
N ILE A 595 -36.81 -26.24 26.33
CA ILE A 595 -35.94 -26.73 27.39
C ILE A 595 -36.80 -26.87 28.65
N ALA A 596 -36.91 -28.08 29.18
CA ALA A 596 -37.63 -28.34 30.43
C ALA A 596 -36.72 -28.07 31.64
N GLY A 597 -37.28 -27.45 32.68
CA GLY A 597 -36.63 -27.28 33.99
C GLY A 597 -36.57 -28.59 34.76
N ARG A 598 -35.67 -28.68 35.76
CA ARG A 598 -35.66 -29.80 36.69
C ARG A 598 -36.79 -29.61 37.71
N VAL A 599 -37.89 -30.33 37.52
CA VAL A 599 -38.87 -30.54 38.60
C VAL A 599 -38.32 -31.65 39.51
N GLU A 600 -37.90 -31.31 40.73
CA GLU A 600 -37.83 -32.33 41.77
C GLU A 600 -39.24 -32.88 41.96
N GLN A 601 -39.43 -34.16 41.61
CA GLN A 601 -40.68 -34.87 41.85
C GLN A 601 -40.98 -34.85 43.35
N SER A 602 -41.81 -33.90 43.78
CA SER A 602 -42.58 -34.06 45.02
C SER A 602 -43.40 -35.33 44.88
N GLY A 603 -43.27 -36.23 45.87
CA GLY A 603 -43.72 -37.63 45.83
C GLY A 603 -45.18 -37.85 45.39
N PRO A 604 -45.55 -39.11 45.10
CA PRO A 604 -46.75 -39.43 44.33
C PRO A 604 -48.02 -38.86 45.01
N SER A 605 -48.61 -37.84 44.39
CA SER A 605 -49.96 -37.43 44.69
C SER A 605 -50.90 -38.53 44.20
N ALA A 606 -51.69 -39.08 45.12
CA ALA A 606 -52.61 -40.17 44.85
C ALA A 606 -53.61 -39.75 43.76
N GLN A 607 -53.46 -40.32 42.57
CA GLN A 607 -54.45 -40.24 41.50
C GLN A 607 -55.66 -41.09 41.92
N VAL A 608 -56.73 -40.44 42.39
CA VAL A 608 -58.05 -41.06 42.49
C VAL A 608 -58.63 -41.14 41.09
N VAL A 609 -58.52 -42.32 40.47
CA VAL A 609 -59.16 -42.62 39.19
C VAL A 609 -60.63 -42.94 39.45
N HIS A 610 -61.54 -42.04 39.07
CA HIS A 610 -62.95 -42.36 38.93
C HIS A 610 -63.15 -43.20 37.66
N LEU A 611 -63.26 -44.52 37.82
CA LEU A 611 -63.68 -45.42 36.74
C LEU A 611 -65.18 -45.23 36.46
N SER A 612 -65.50 -44.81 35.24
CA SER A 612 -66.87 -44.74 34.72
C SER A 612 -67.49 -46.13 34.57
N ALA A 613 -68.80 -46.22 34.81
CA ALA A 613 -69.56 -47.46 35.01
C ALA A 613 -69.73 -48.38 33.78
N ALA A 614 -69.03 -48.16 32.67
CA ALA A 614 -69.25 -48.90 31.42
C ALA A 614 -68.47 -50.22 31.31
N THR A 615 -67.46 -50.47 32.15
CA THR A 615 -66.59 -51.66 32.01
C THR A 615 -67.01 -52.84 32.90
N ARG A 616 -68.01 -52.67 33.77
CA ARG A 616 -68.40 -53.69 34.78
C ARG A 616 -69.29 -54.82 34.24
N ALA A 617 -69.71 -54.76 32.97
CA ALA A 617 -70.63 -55.75 32.36
C ALA A 617 -69.96 -56.84 31.49
N ARG A 618 -68.62 -56.83 31.31
CA ARG A 618 -67.92 -57.82 30.46
C ARG A 618 -67.12 -58.88 31.22
N GLN A 619 -67.08 -58.87 32.56
CA GLN A 619 -66.31 -59.82 33.37
C GLN A 619 -67.16 -60.84 34.16
N SER A 620 -68.48 -60.88 33.99
CA SER A 620 -69.36 -61.85 34.69
C SER A 620 -69.73 -63.09 33.87
N ALA A 621 -69.16 -63.31 32.67
CA ALA A 621 -69.42 -64.50 31.88
C ALA A 621 -68.09 -65.18 31.49
N GLY A 622 -67.68 -66.18 32.27
CA GLY A 622 -66.50 -66.98 31.94
C GLY A 622 -65.89 -67.78 33.09
N SER A 623 -66.72 -68.43 33.93
CA SER A 623 -66.27 -69.50 34.82
C SER A 623 -67.16 -70.71 34.60
N ALA A 624 -66.65 -71.72 33.89
CA ALA A 624 -67.02 -73.11 34.08
C ALA A 624 -65.95 -74.03 33.45
N ARG A 625 -65.17 -74.62 34.35
CA ARG A 625 -64.40 -75.88 34.29
C ARG A 625 -64.82 -76.87 33.19
N GLN A 626 -63.85 -77.62 32.65
CA GLN A 626 -63.66 -79.06 32.97
C GLN A 626 -62.49 -79.67 32.14
N ASP A 627 -61.44 -80.11 32.85
CA ASP A 627 -60.71 -81.35 32.54
C ASP A 627 -61.69 -82.54 32.63
N PRO A 628 -61.50 -83.70 31.94
CA PRO A 628 -60.21 -84.44 31.94
C PRO A 628 -59.87 -85.28 30.68
N ALA A 629 -58.57 -85.62 30.54
CA ALA A 629 -58.02 -86.99 30.41
C ALA A 629 -56.52 -86.92 30.09
#